data_AF-A0A9D9U869-F1
#
_entry.id   AF-A0A9D9U869-F1
#
_cell.length_a   1.000
_cell.length_b   1.000
_cell.length_c   1.000
_cell.angle_alpha   90.00
_cell.angle_beta   90.00
_cell.angle_gamma   90.00
#
_symmetry.space_group_name_H-M   'P 1'
#
loop_
_entity.id
_entity.type
_entity.pdbx_description
1 polymer ?
#
loop_
_entity_poly.entity_id
_entity_poly.type
_entity_poly.pdbx_seq_one_letter_code
_entity_poly.pdbx_strand_id
1 'polypeptide(L)'
;RYADHARGNRELQRELREIFRSRTSAQWIEFSARANTPIAPVNTPQNIVDDPQFKARFDLLPHETHGADMLSFPVHFVGEQLLPPARAPVAGEHTEQVLREVLGCDDARVAAIRGSGALGAVAAKD
;
A
#
# COMPACT_ATOMS: atom_id res chain seq x y z
N ARG A 1 -7.90 14.42 26.62
CA ARG A 1 -6.58 14.20 27.27
C ARG A 1 -6.26 12.72 27.14
N TYR A 2 -5.75 12.28 25.99
CA TYR A 2 -5.43 10.87 25.73
C TYR A 2 -3.91 10.71 25.56
N ALA A 3 -3.38 9.72 26.28
CA ALA A 3 -2.08 9.05 26.13
C ALA A 3 -0.85 9.91 25.81
N ASP A 4 -0.35 10.63 26.80
CA ASP A 4 1.08 10.89 26.91
C ASP A 4 1.48 10.90 28.39
N HIS A 5 1.65 9.70 28.97
CA HIS A 5 1.94 9.54 30.39
C HIS A 5 3.44 9.48 30.69
N ALA A 6 4.31 9.65 29.69
CA ALA A 6 5.74 9.41 29.89
C ALA A 6 6.68 10.25 29.00
N ARG A 7 6.23 11.29 28.28
CA ARG A 7 7.17 12.23 27.66
C ARG A 7 8.12 12.78 28.72
N GLY A 8 9.40 12.44 28.58
CA GLY A 8 10.47 12.87 29.49
C GLY A 8 10.72 11.94 30.69
N ASN A 9 9.94 10.89 30.92
CA ASN A 9 10.18 9.94 32.03
C ASN A 9 11.29 8.94 31.66
N ARG A 10 12.53 9.46 31.64
CA ARG A 10 13.74 8.71 31.26
C ARG A 10 14.06 7.59 32.24
N GLU A 11 13.62 7.69 33.49
CA GLU A 11 13.83 6.67 34.51
C GLU A 11 13.00 5.41 34.21
N LEU A 12 11.69 5.57 34.05
CA LEU A 12 10.81 4.48 33.63
C LEU A 12 11.26 3.84 32.32
N GLN A 13 11.69 4.66 31.34
CA GLN A 13 12.21 4.13 30.07
C GLN A 13 13.49 3.30 30.23
N ARG A 14 14.36 3.62 31.20
CA ARG A 14 15.55 2.79 31.49
C ARG A 14 15.14 1.45 32.09
N GLU A 15 14.26 1.45 33.09
CA GLU A 15 13.78 0.22 33.72
C GLU A 15 13.07 -0.69 32.72
N LEU A 16 12.14 -0.14 31.93
CA LEU A 16 11.43 -0.90 30.89
C LEU A 16 12.39 -1.45 29.83
N ARG A 17 13.45 -0.72 29.48
CA ARG A 17 14.46 -1.21 28.54
C ARG A 17 15.17 -2.45 29.08
N GLU A 18 15.59 -2.44 30.35
CA GLU A 18 16.22 -3.62 30.97
C GLU A 18 15.25 -4.79 31.07
N ILE A 19 13.98 -4.53 31.43
CA ILE A 19 12.93 -5.56 31.46
C ILE A 19 12.77 -6.17 30.06
N PHE A 20 12.51 -5.37 29.01
CA PHE A 20 12.28 -5.90 27.67
C PHE A 20 13.50 -6.64 27.09
N ARG A 21 14.73 -6.29 27.51
CA ARG A 21 15.96 -7.01 27.14
C ARG A 21 16.07 -8.41 27.74
N SER A 22 15.34 -8.70 28.83
CA SER A 22 15.44 -9.98 29.54
C SER A 22 14.81 -11.18 28.82
N ARG A 23 14.02 -10.95 27.78
CA ARG A 23 13.33 -12.00 27.00
C ARG A 23 13.36 -11.67 25.51
N THR A 24 13.24 -12.70 24.68
CA THR A 24 13.12 -12.52 23.23
C THR A 24 11.75 -11.93 22.86
N SER A 25 11.63 -11.34 21.66
CA SER A 25 10.35 -10.84 21.16
C SER A 25 9.25 -11.92 21.15
N ALA A 26 9.61 -13.16 20.79
CA ALA A 26 8.67 -14.29 20.80
C ALA A 26 8.12 -14.58 22.20
N GLN A 27 8.99 -14.56 23.22
CA GLN A 27 8.58 -14.74 24.62
C GLN A 27 7.69 -13.59 25.11
N TRP A 28 7.94 -12.36 24.67
CA TRP A 28 7.06 -11.22 24.99
C TRP A 28 5.68 -11.32 24.33
N ILE A 29 5.61 -11.81 23.10
CA ILE A 29 4.35 -12.06 22.39
C ILE A 29 3.56 -13.18 23.10
N GLU A 30 4.22 -14.26 23.51
CA GLU A 30 3.57 -15.32 24.29
C GLU A 30 3.04 -14.81 25.64
N PHE A 31 3.84 -13.98 26.33
CA PHE A 31 3.40 -13.32 27.56
C PHE A 31 2.18 -12.42 27.33
N SER A 32 2.14 -11.70 26.20
CA SER A 32 1.09 -10.74 25.89
C SER A 32 -0.29 -11.41 25.78
N ALA A 33 -0.33 -12.60 25.17
CA ALA A 33 -1.53 -13.42 25.08
C ALA A 33 -2.04 -13.88 26.47
N ARG A 34 -1.13 -14.23 27.38
CA ARG A 34 -1.49 -14.68 28.74
C ARG A 34 -1.95 -13.53 29.64
N ALA A 35 -1.26 -12.39 29.55
CA ALA A 35 -1.50 -11.23 30.40
C ALA A 35 -2.56 -10.26 29.82
N ASN A 36 -3.08 -10.54 28.62
CA ASN A 36 -4.01 -9.67 27.88
C ASN A 36 -3.48 -8.23 27.73
N THR A 37 -2.23 -8.10 27.30
CA THR A 37 -1.58 -6.79 27.05
C THR A 37 -1.23 -6.66 25.57
N PRO A 38 -1.33 -5.46 24.96
CA PRO A 38 -1.02 -5.27 23.56
C PRO A 38 0.50 -5.22 23.33
N ILE A 39 1.08 -6.32 22.83
CA ILE A 39 2.46 -6.38 22.35
C ILE A 39 2.43 -7.04 20.96
N ALA A 40 3.12 -6.44 20.00
CA ALA A 40 3.30 -6.95 18.65
C ALA A 40 4.78 -6.87 18.25
N PRO A 41 5.26 -7.72 17.33
CA PRO A 41 6.59 -7.58 16.79
C PRO A 41 6.72 -6.29 15.98
N VAL A 42 7.93 -5.72 15.95
CA VAL A 42 8.29 -4.67 15.00
C VAL A 42 8.82 -5.35 13.76
N ASN A 43 7.97 -5.51 12.76
CA ASN A 43 8.31 -6.16 11.49
C ASN A 43 9.08 -5.21 10.56
N THR A 44 9.98 -5.76 9.75
CA THR A 44 10.66 -5.10 8.62
C THR A 44 9.95 -5.46 7.31
N PRO A 45 10.15 -4.70 6.22
CA PRO A 45 9.62 -5.08 4.91
C PRO A 45 10.00 -6.51 4.48
N GLN A 46 11.19 -6.99 4.89
CA GLN A 46 11.67 -8.33 4.54
C GLN A 46 10.97 -9.45 5.31
N ASN A 47 10.54 -9.22 6.56
CA ASN A 47 9.93 -10.28 7.38
C ASN A 47 8.41 -10.16 7.49
N ILE A 48 7.82 -8.99 7.21
CA ILE A 48 6.37 -8.80 7.33
C ILE A 48 5.60 -9.65 6.32
N VAL A 49 6.23 -9.94 5.16
CA VAL A 49 5.67 -10.82 4.14
C VAL A 49 5.46 -12.25 4.63
N ASP A 50 6.15 -12.65 5.71
CA ASP A 50 6.00 -13.97 6.34
C ASP A 50 4.92 -14.03 7.42
N ASP A 51 4.44 -12.88 7.88
CA ASP A 51 3.43 -12.79 8.94
C ASP A 51 2.09 -13.40 8.49
N PRO A 52 1.46 -14.27 9.30
CA PRO A 52 0.21 -14.93 8.94
C PRO A 52 -0.93 -13.96 8.63
N GLN A 53 -1.03 -12.85 9.37
CA GLN A 53 -2.06 -11.85 9.16
C GLN A 53 -1.80 -11.03 7.89
N PHE A 54 -0.53 -10.76 7.58
CA PHE A 54 -0.15 -10.11 6.33
C PHE A 54 -0.54 -10.98 5.12
N LYS A 55 -0.17 -12.27 5.13
CA LYS A 55 -0.54 -13.24 4.07
C LYS A 55 -2.05 -13.41 3.92
N ALA A 56 -2.80 -13.33 5.01
CA ALA A 56 -4.26 -13.46 4.98
C ALA A 56 -4.97 -12.20 4.42
N ARG A 57 -4.28 -11.07 4.32
CA ARG A 57 -4.87 -9.77 3.98
C ARG A 57 -4.40 -9.22 2.64
N PHE A 58 -3.16 -9.53 2.24
CA PHE A 58 -2.49 -8.92 1.10
C PHE A 58 -1.96 -9.97 0.13
N ASP A 59 -2.20 -9.71 -1.15
CA ASP A 59 -1.50 -10.36 -2.24
C ASP A 59 -0.34 -9.46 -2.67
N LEU A 60 0.81 -10.08 -2.96
CA LEU A 60 1.93 -9.41 -3.59
C LEU A 60 1.69 -9.37 -5.11
N LEU A 61 1.53 -8.17 -5.64
CA LEU A 61 1.30 -7.93 -7.07
C LEU A 61 2.65 -7.64 -7.75
N PRO A 62 3.11 -8.49 -8.68
CA PRO A 62 4.48 -8.46 -9.18
C PRO A 62 4.72 -7.35 -10.23
N HIS A 63 5.91 -6.75 -10.21
CA HIS A 63 6.29 -5.68 -11.14
C HIS A 63 6.21 -6.07 -12.62
N GLU A 64 6.41 -7.34 -12.97
CA GLU A 64 6.33 -7.83 -14.36
C GLU A 64 4.93 -7.61 -14.94
N THR A 65 3.89 -7.68 -14.11
CA THR A 65 2.50 -7.47 -14.53
C THR A 65 2.07 -6.02 -14.37
N HIS A 66 2.54 -5.34 -13.31
CA HIS A 66 1.98 -4.04 -12.91
C HIS A 66 2.92 -2.84 -13.08
N GLY A 67 4.17 -3.05 -13.49
CA GLY A 67 5.22 -2.04 -13.61
C GLY A 67 5.93 -1.68 -12.30
N ALA A 68 5.42 -2.15 -11.16
CA ALA A 68 6.04 -2.04 -9.83
C ALA A 68 5.50 -3.16 -8.92
N ASP A 69 6.28 -3.56 -7.91
CA ASP A 69 5.79 -4.44 -6.86
C ASP A 69 4.81 -3.68 -5.98
N MET A 70 3.60 -4.23 -5.81
CA MET A 70 2.51 -3.58 -5.07
C MET A 70 1.82 -4.56 -4.12
N LEU A 71 1.04 -4.00 -3.19
CA LEU A 71 0.10 -4.76 -2.37
C LEU A 71 -1.30 -4.64 -2.96
N SER A 72 -2.09 -5.70 -2.83
CA SER A 72 -3.51 -5.65 -3.15
C SER A 72 -4.28 -4.70 -2.22
N PHE A 73 -5.51 -4.35 -2.63
CA PHE A 73 -6.38 -3.47 -1.85
C PHE A 73 -6.67 -4.08 -0.46
N PRO A 74 -6.46 -3.35 0.65
CA PRO A 74 -6.48 -3.94 2.00
C PRO A 74 -7.87 -4.35 2.50
N VAL A 75 -8.94 -3.86 1.88
CA VAL A 75 -10.31 -4.07 2.37
C VAL A 75 -10.94 -5.23 1.63
N HIS A 76 -11.57 -6.14 2.38
CA HIS A 76 -12.26 -7.30 1.83
C HIS A 76 -13.76 -7.12 2.01
N PHE A 77 -14.51 -7.24 0.91
CA PHE A 77 -15.98 -7.15 0.92
C PHE A 77 -16.57 -8.56 0.88
N VAL A 78 -17.53 -8.83 1.78
CA VAL A 78 -18.16 -10.15 1.87
C VAL A 78 -18.97 -10.41 0.61
N GLY A 79 -18.68 -11.54 -0.06
CA GLY A 79 -19.37 -11.96 -1.29
C GLY A 79 -18.81 -11.35 -2.57
N GLU A 80 -17.79 -10.51 -2.49
CA GLU A 80 -17.20 -9.82 -3.63
C GLU A 80 -15.74 -10.23 -3.83
N GLN A 81 -15.34 -10.38 -5.09
CA GLN A 81 -13.94 -10.56 -5.47
C GLN A 81 -13.41 -9.26 -6.05
N LEU A 82 -12.45 -8.65 -5.36
CA LEU A 82 -11.77 -7.47 -5.87
C LEU A 82 -10.81 -7.87 -6.99
N LEU A 83 -10.93 -7.20 -8.13
CA LEU A 83 -10.00 -7.38 -9.23
C LEU A 83 -8.68 -6.64 -8.94
N PRO A 84 -7.53 -7.25 -9.25
CA PRO A 84 -6.26 -6.53 -9.15
C PRO A 84 -6.25 -5.34 -10.14
N PRO A 85 -5.56 -4.25 -9.79
CA PRO A 85 -5.45 -3.10 -10.69
C PRO A 85 -4.68 -3.46 -11.96
N ALA A 86 -5.02 -2.83 -13.08
CA ALA A 86 -4.21 -2.89 -14.28
C ALA A 86 -2.87 -2.14 -14.09
N ARG A 87 -1.91 -2.37 -14.99
CA ARG A 87 -0.66 -1.59 -15.06
C ARG A 87 -0.99 -0.10 -15.19
N ALA A 88 -0.24 0.75 -14.48
CA ALA A 88 -0.41 2.19 -14.56
C ALA A 88 -0.30 2.67 -16.02
N PRO A 89 -1.18 3.58 -16.47
CA PRO A 89 -1.13 4.06 -17.84
C PRO A 89 0.07 4.96 -18.06
N VAL A 90 0.61 4.94 -19.27
CA VAL A 90 1.60 5.93 -19.69
C VAL A 90 0.94 7.30 -19.88
N ALA A 91 1.74 8.36 -19.84
CA ALA A 91 1.25 9.70 -20.13
C ALA A 91 0.56 9.73 -21.50
N GLY A 92 -0.72 10.09 -21.52
CA GLY A 92 -1.52 10.20 -22.74
C GLY A 92 -2.14 8.90 -23.28
N GLU A 93 -1.97 7.75 -22.62
CA GLU A 93 -2.46 6.43 -23.09
C GLU A 93 -3.96 6.46 -23.45
N HIS A 94 -4.78 7.08 -22.59
CA HIS A 94 -6.24 7.11 -22.76
C HIS A 94 -6.78 8.43 -23.35
N THR A 95 -5.92 9.34 -23.84
CA THR A 95 -6.36 10.65 -24.33
C THR A 95 -7.40 10.53 -25.44
N GLU A 96 -7.13 9.70 -26.45
CA GLU A 96 -8.04 9.54 -27.58
C GLU A 96 -9.33 8.85 -27.19
N GLN A 97 -9.25 7.83 -26.32
CA GLN A 97 -10.42 7.15 -25.78
C GLN A 97 -11.34 8.16 -25.09
N VAL A 98 -10.82 9.00 -24.21
CA VAL A 98 -11.62 10.01 -23.49
C VAL A 98 -12.21 11.05 -24.45
N LEU A 99 -11.44 11.55 -25.42
CA LEU A 99 -11.94 12.51 -26.40
C LEU A 99 -13.12 11.94 -27.21
N ARG A 100 -13.06 10.66 -27.56
CA ARG A 100 -14.09 10.01 -28.38
C ARG A 100 -15.27 9.53 -27.55
N GLU A 101 -15.02 8.69 -26.56
CA GLU A 101 -16.05 7.94 -25.83
C GLU A 101 -16.73 8.80 -24.77
N VAL A 102 -15.99 9.71 -24.13
CA VAL A 102 -16.52 10.54 -23.03
C VAL A 102 -16.96 11.90 -23.55
N LEU A 103 -16.19 12.53 -24.45
CA LEU A 103 -16.49 13.87 -24.97
C LEU A 103 -17.21 13.87 -26.33
N GLY A 104 -17.37 12.72 -26.98
CA GLY A 104 -18.10 12.61 -28.25
C GLY A 104 -17.41 13.32 -29.42
N CYS A 105 -16.09 13.52 -29.38
CA CYS A 105 -15.36 14.14 -30.49
C CYS A 105 -15.28 13.17 -31.68
N ASP A 106 -15.60 13.68 -32.87
CA ASP A 106 -15.35 12.98 -34.13
C ASP A 106 -13.87 13.06 -34.54
N ASP A 107 -13.51 12.34 -35.61
CA ASP A 107 -12.14 12.30 -36.13
C ASP A 107 -11.58 13.69 -36.46
N ALA A 108 -12.41 14.56 -37.03
CA ALA A 108 -12.02 15.91 -37.40
C ALA A 108 -11.68 16.74 -36.16
N ARG A 109 -12.49 16.63 -35.10
CA ARG A 109 -12.28 17.34 -33.85
C ARG A 109 -11.08 16.81 -33.08
N VAL A 110 -10.89 15.51 -33.01
CA VAL A 110 -9.70 14.88 -32.39
C VAL A 110 -8.43 15.35 -33.10
N ALA A 111 -8.41 15.34 -34.44
CA ALA A 111 -7.28 15.82 -35.23
C ALA A 111 -6.99 17.31 -34.99
N ALA A 112 -8.03 18.15 -34.92
CA ALA A 112 -7.87 19.57 -34.63
C ALA A 112 -7.27 19.85 -33.24
N ILE A 113 -7.71 19.12 -32.21
CA ILE A 113 -7.19 19.24 -30.84
C ILE A 113 -5.73 18.75 -30.78
N ARG A 114 -5.39 17.69 -31.50
CA ARG A 114 -4.00 17.21 -31.60
C ARG A 114 -3.11 18.22 -32.31
N GLY A 115 -3.59 18.78 -33.42
CA GLY A 115 -2.86 19.77 -34.23
C GLY A 115 -2.63 21.11 -33.54
N SER A 116 -3.45 21.47 -32.53
CA SER A 116 -3.26 22.71 -31.78
C SER A 116 -2.10 22.66 -30.77
N GLY A 117 -1.54 21.47 -30.51
CA GLY A 117 -0.51 21.28 -29.48
C GLY A 117 -1.07 21.26 -28.05
N ALA A 118 -2.40 21.24 -27.88
CA ALA A 118 -3.03 21.15 -26.56
C ALA A 118 -2.84 19.78 -25.89
N LEU A 119 -2.56 18.74 -26.68
CA LEU A 119 -2.24 17.40 -26.17
C LEU A 119 -0.72 17.23 -26.06
N GLY A 120 -0.26 16.69 -24.93
CA GLY A 120 1.13 16.25 -24.79
C GLY A 120 1.45 15.02 -25.65
N ALA A 121 2.73 14.66 -25.74
CA ALA A 121 3.16 13.43 -26.39
C ALA A 121 2.66 12.21 -25.60
N VAL A 122 2.31 11.13 -26.32
CA VAL A 122 2.04 9.83 -25.68
C VAL A 122 3.38 9.18 -25.38
N ALA A 123 3.64 8.88 -24.11
CA ALA A 123 4.86 8.19 -23.70
C ALA A 123 4.84 6.72 -24.17
N ALA A 124 6.03 6.14 -24.41
CA ALA A 124 6.14 4.72 -24.70
C ALA A 124 5.90 3.90 -23.42
N LYS A 125 5.36 2.69 -23.58
CA LYS A 125 5.19 1.73 -22.48
C LYS A 125 6.46 0.87 -22.42
N ASP A 126 7.22 1.02 -21.34
CA ASP A 126 8.45 0.24 -21.06
C ASP A 126 8.17 -1.25 -20.88
#